data_AF-A0A921QH82-F1
#
_entry.id   AF-A0A921QH82-F1
#
_cell.length_a   1.000
_cell.length_b   1.000
_cell.length_c   1.000
_cell.angle_alpha   90.00
_cell.angle_beta   90.00
_cell.angle_gamma   90.00
#
_symmetry.space_group_name_H-M   'P 1'
#
loop_
_entity.id
_entity.type
_entity.pdbx_description
1 polymer ?
#
loop_
_entity_poly.entity_id
_entity_poly.type
_entity_poly.pdbx_seq_one_letter_code
_entity_poly.pdbx_strand_id
1 'polypeptide(L)'
;MAAAAAQQKIRWGELEEDDGGDLDFLLPPWVMVGPDENGLKKVIEYRFDDDGNKVRVTTTTRVRKLAQPRLSRSAIERRQWPKFRDALKEDAGSRLTMVSTEEVLLERPRAPV
;
A
#
# COMPACT_ATOMS: atom_id res chain seq x y z
N MET A 1 -2.47 -1.91 -20.66
CA MET A 1 -3.70 -1.38 -21.25
C MET A 1 -4.23 -0.29 -20.32
N ALA A 2 -3.77 0.95 -20.51
CA ALA A 2 -4.27 2.09 -19.74
C ALA A 2 -5.63 2.49 -20.34
N ALA A 3 -6.69 2.42 -19.53
CA ALA A 3 -8.00 2.93 -19.93
C ALA A 3 -7.90 4.47 -20.01
N ALA A 4 -7.92 4.99 -21.23
CA ALA A 4 -8.12 6.41 -21.48
C ALA A 4 -9.53 6.76 -21.00
N ALA A 5 -9.63 7.45 -19.86
CA ALA A 5 -10.88 8.02 -19.39
C ALA A 5 -11.38 9.00 -20.47
N ALA A 6 -12.54 8.70 -21.06
CA ALA A 6 -13.15 9.55 -22.07
C ALA A 6 -13.43 10.92 -21.45
N GLN A 7 -12.68 11.94 -21.87
CA GLN A 7 -12.98 13.33 -21.56
C GLN A 7 -14.30 13.69 -22.24
N GLN A 8 -15.39 13.63 -21.46
CA GLN A 8 -16.70 14.16 -21.83
C GLN A 8 -16.50 15.61 -22.28
N LYS A 9 -16.80 15.89 -23.55
CA LYS A 9 -16.53 17.19 -24.18
C LYS A 9 -17.68 18.13 -23.81
N ILE A 10 -17.60 18.70 -22.60
CA ILE A 10 -18.60 19.63 -22.05
C ILE A 10 -18.82 20.77 -23.05
N ARG A 11 -20.09 21.03 -23.38
CA ARG A 11 -20.48 22.15 -24.24
C ARG A 11 -20.62 23.38 -23.36
N TRP A 12 -19.95 24.46 -23.75
CA TRP A 12 -19.92 25.74 -23.03
C TRP A 12 -21.30 26.35 -22.68
N GLY A 13 -22.39 25.87 -23.28
CA GLY A 13 -23.76 26.33 -23.00
C GLY A 13 -24.53 25.52 -21.95
N GLU A 14 -23.97 24.45 -21.38
CA GLU A 14 -24.60 23.64 -20.31
C GLU A 14 -23.95 23.85 -18.93
N LEU A 15 -22.93 24.71 -18.83
CA LEU A 15 -22.31 25.05 -17.55
C LEU A 15 -23.09 26.22 -16.94
N GLU A 16 -24.17 25.95 -16.20
CA GLU A 16 -24.84 26.99 -15.41
C GLU A 16 -23.83 27.57 -14.39
N GLU A 17 -23.67 28.90 -14.42
CA GLU A 17 -22.66 29.66 -13.66
C GLU A 17 -22.82 29.59 -12.12
N ASP A 18 -23.86 28.94 -11.59
CA ASP A 18 -24.27 29.02 -10.18
C ASP A 18 -24.28 27.67 -9.42
N ASP A 19 -24.04 26.54 -10.08
CA ASP A 19 -24.11 25.25 -9.38
C ASP A 19 -22.76 24.93 -8.73
N GLY A 20 -22.59 25.39 -7.48
CA GLY A 20 -21.43 25.14 -6.60
C GLY A 20 -21.21 23.67 -6.22
N GLY A 21 -21.70 22.73 -7.02
CA GLY A 21 -21.52 21.30 -6.89
C GLY A 21 -20.59 20.75 -7.98
N ASP A 22 -19.44 20.24 -7.54
CA ASP A 22 -18.61 19.27 -8.26
C ASP A 22 -17.91 19.71 -9.56
N LEU A 23 -17.36 20.92 -9.67
CA LEU A 23 -16.46 21.34 -10.78
C LEU A 23 -15.14 20.55 -10.93
N ASP A 24 -14.95 19.50 -10.12
CA ASP A 24 -13.78 18.63 -10.11
C ASP A 24 -13.49 17.95 -11.46
N PHE A 25 -14.48 17.82 -12.33
CA PHE A 25 -14.31 17.32 -13.71
C PHE A 25 -13.49 18.26 -14.62
N LEU A 26 -13.34 19.54 -14.24
CA LEU A 26 -12.48 20.50 -14.95
C LEU A 26 -11.01 20.42 -14.51
N LEU A 27 -10.72 19.70 -13.43
CA LEU A 27 -9.36 19.53 -12.93
C LEU A 27 -8.64 18.42 -13.72
N PRO A 28 -7.33 18.56 -13.94
CA PRO A 28 -6.54 17.49 -14.53
C PRO A 28 -6.70 16.20 -13.71
N PRO A 29 -6.72 15.02 -14.37
CA PRO A 29 -6.77 13.76 -13.65
C PRO A 29 -5.55 13.63 -12.73
N TRP A 30 -5.75 13.01 -11.58
CA TRP A 30 -4.66 12.76 -10.63
C TRP A 30 -3.57 11.90 -11.29
N VAL A 31 -2.31 12.28 -11.09
CA VAL A 31 -1.16 11.61 -11.71
C VAL A 31 -0.34 10.94 -10.62
N MET A 32 -0.13 9.63 -10.80
CA MET A 32 0.81 8.87 -10.00
C MET A 32 2.15 8.82 -10.72
N VAL A 33 3.11 9.59 -10.24
CA VAL A 33 4.50 9.47 -10.70
C VAL A 33 5.15 8.38 -9.86
N GLY A 34 5.70 7.38 -10.55
CA GLY A 34 6.23 6.14 -9.98
C GLY A 34 7.34 6.35 -8.94
N PRO A 35 7.76 5.29 -8.24
CA PRO A 35 8.82 5.40 -7.26
C PRO A 35 10.14 5.81 -7.92
N ASP A 36 10.61 7.02 -7.60
CA ASP A 36 11.92 7.56 -7.99
C ASP A 36 13.05 6.64 -7.47
N GLU A 37 14.30 6.81 -7.93
CA GLU A 37 15.47 6.01 -7.49
C GLU A 37 15.65 5.95 -5.96
N ASN A 38 15.13 6.96 -5.25
CA ASN A 38 15.14 7.05 -3.78
C ASN A 38 13.92 6.39 -3.09
N GLY A 39 13.07 5.70 -3.86
CA GLY A 39 11.86 5.02 -3.41
C GLY A 39 10.69 5.94 -3.07
N LEU A 40 10.67 7.18 -3.58
CA LEU A 40 9.57 8.12 -3.34
C LEU A 40 8.52 8.03 -4.45
N LYS A 41 7.29 7.70 -4.06
CA LYS A 41 6.10 7.80 -4.90
C LYS A 41 5.49 9.18 -4.72
N LYS A 42 5.19 9.88 -5.82
CA LYS A 42 4.50 11.18 -5.78
C LYS A 42 3.10 11.02 -6.37
N VAL A 43 2.09 11.38 -5.60
CA VAL A 43 0.70 11.48 -6.05
C VAL A 43 0.38 12.97 -6.14
N ILE A 44 0.09 13.43 -7.36
CA ILE A 44 -0.29 14.83 -7.62
C ILE A 44 -1.79 14.86 -7.85
N GLU A 45 -2.51 15.45 -6.90
CA GLU A 45 -3.94 15.72 -6.95
C GLU A 45 -4.15 17.23 -7.09
N TYR A 46 -5.20 17.63 -7.81
CA TYR A 46 -5.65 19.01 -7.87
C TYR A 46 -6.99 19.10 -7.16
N ARG A 47 -7.22 20.15 -6.38
CA ARG A 47 -8.50 20.42 -5.68
C ARG A 47 -8.82 21.91 -5.74
N PHE A 48 -10.09 22.26 -5.61
CA PHE A 48 -10.51 23.63 -5.33
C PHE A 48 -10.54 23.85 -3.81
N ASP A 49 -9.96 24.96 -3.35
CA ASP A 49 -10.08 25.41 -1.97
C ASP A 49 -11.41 26.15 -1.75
N ASP A 50 -11.78 26.40 -0.48
CA ASP A 50 -13.00 27.10 -0.09
C ASP A 50 -13.12 28.52 -0.69
N ASP A 51 -11.99 29.12 -1.09
CA ASP A 51 -11.91 30.42 -1.78
C ASP A 51 -12.01 30.31 -3.33
N GLY A 52 -12.32 29.13 -3.87
CA GLY A 52 -12.44 28.87 -5.31
C GLY A 52 -11.10 28.79 -6.07
N ASN A 53 -9.98 28.81 -5.37
CA ASN A 53 -8.64 28.73 -5.97
C ASN A 53 -8.23 27.28 -6.27
N LYS A 54 -7.55 27.05 -7.40
CA LYS A 54 -7.01 25.74 -7.78
C LYS A 54 -5.71 25.45 -7.02
N VAL A 55 -5.69 24.42 -6.18
CA VAL A 55 -4.50 23.99 -5.43
C VAL A 55 -3.99 22.64 -5.88
N ARG A 56 -2.66 22.51 -5.92
CA ARG A 56 -1.94 21.26 -6.21
C ARG A 56 -1.52 20.58 -4.91
N VAL A 57 -2.16 19.48 -4.58
CA VAL A 57 -1.80 18.61 -3.45
C VAL A 57 -0.78 17.57 -3.93
N THR A 58 0.44 17.64 -3.43
CA THR A 58 1.51 16.68 -3.78
C THR A 58 1.80 15.78 -2.58
N THR A 59 1.16 14.61 -2.54
CA THR A 59 1.42 13.61 -1.49
C THR A 59 2.64 12.77 -1.88
N THR A 60 3.72 12.92 -1.13
CA THR A 60 4.95 12.15 -1.36
C THR A 60 5.05 11.01 -0.35
N THR A 61 4.98 9.76 -0.82
CA THR A 61 5.11 8.55 0.02
C THR A 61 6.45 7.89 -0.23
N ARG A 62 7.29 7.77 0.81
CA ARG A 62 8.56 7.04 0.72
C ARG A 62 8.36 5.55 1.00
N VAL A 63 8.49 4.73 -0.03
CA VAL A 63 8.47 3.27 0.07
C VAL A 63 9.86 2.80 0.50
N ARG A 64 10.05 2.55 1.79
CA ARG A 64 11.27 1.89 2.31
C ARG A 64 11.07 0.38 2.26
N LYS A 65 11.94 -0.33 1.55
CA LYS A 65 12.09 -1.79 1.69
C LYS A 65 12.75 -2.05 3.05
N LEU A 66 11.96 -2.05 4.13
CA LEU A 66 12.42 -2.60 5.40
C LEU A 66 12.72 -4.10 5.19
N ALA A 67 13.72 -4.63 5.92
CA ALA A 67 14.27 -5.98 5.79
C ALA A 67 13.29 -7.13 6.13
N GLN A 68 11.98 -6.93 5.93
CA GLN A 68 10.90 -7.91 5.98
C GLN A 68 10.54 -8.56 4.61
N PRO A 69 11.39 -8.62 3.55
CA PRO A 69 10.93 -9.15 2.25
C PRO A 69 10.73 -10.68 2.25
N ARG A 70 10.98 -11.37 3.36
CA ARG A 70 10.88 -12.84 3.42
C ARG A 70 9.49 -13.35 3.82
N LEU A 71 8.57 -12.47 4.22
CA LEU A 71 7.25 -12.87 4.69
C LEU A 71 6.17 -12.40 3.73
N SER A 72 5.30 -13.32 3.33
CA SER A 72 4.09 -13.00 2.58
C SER A 72 3.12 -12.21 3.47
N ARG A 73 2.23 -11.43 2.85
CA ARG A 73 1.17 -10.70 3.57
C ARG A 73 0.39 -11.61 4.53
N SER A 74 -0.01 -12.80 4.06
CA SER A 74 -0.71 -13.79 4.89
C SER A 74 0.13 -14.32 6.05
N ALA A 75 1.45 -14.36 5.93
CA ALA A 75 2.32 -14.76 7.04
C ALA A 75 2.40 -13.66 8.11
N ILE A 76 2.35 -12.38 7.73
CA ILE A 76 2.30 -11.25 8.67
C ILE A 76 0.97 -11.28 9.43
N GLU A 77 -0.15 -11.42 8.72
CA GLU A 77 -1.49 -11.49 9.31
C GLU A 77 -1.58 -12.63 10.34
N ARG A 78 -1.09 -13.83 10.00
CA ARG A 78 -1.07 -14.98 10.94
C ARG A 78 -0.22 -14.74 12.18
N ARG A 79 0.88 -13.98 12.09
CA ARG A 79 1.72 -13.65 13.26
C ARG A 79 1.05 -12.64 14.19
N GLN A 80 0.11 -11.86 13.69
CA GLN A 80 -0.66 -10.87 14.45
C GLN A 80 -1.92 -11.44 15.11
N TRP A 81 -2.27 -12.71 14.82
CA TRP A 81 -3.43 -13.33 15.43
C TRP A 81 -3.26 -13.47 16.95
N PRO A 82 -4.30 -13.17 17.74
CA PRO A 82 -4.25 -13.38 19.17
C PRO A 82 -4.11 -14.87 19.48
N LYS A 83 -3.31 -15.19 20.49
CA LYS A 83 -3.26 -16.54 21.06
C LYS A 83 -4.63 -16.88 21.67
N PHE A 84 -4.90 -18.15 21.92
CA PHE A 84 -6.19 -18.61 22.45
C PHE A 84 -6.01 -19.59 23.61
N ARG A 85 -7.07 -19.74 24.43
CA ARG A 85 -7.12 -20.66 25.59
C ARG A 85 -5.90 -20.50 26.50
N ASP A 86 -5.21 -21.60 26.80
CA ASP A 86 -4.06 -21.61 27.72
C ASP A 86 -2.88 -20.80 27.19
N ALA A 87 -2.77 -20.63 25.87
CA ALA A 87 -1.73 -19.80 25.27
C ALA A 87 -1.99 -18.29 25.41
N LEU A 88 -3.17 -17.85 25.89
CA LEU A 88 -3.43 -16.42 26.17
C LEU A 88 -2.60 -15.89 27.35
N LYS A 89 -2.29 -16.75 28.32
CA LYS A 89 -1.48 -16.39 29.50
C LYS A 89 0.00 -16.25 29.16
N GLU A 90 0.39 -16.69 27.97
CA GLU A 90 1.77 -16.72 27.52
C GLU A 90 2.10 -15.44 26.75
N ASP A 91 3.08 -14.68 27.23
CA ASP A 91 3.56 -13.50 26.52
C ASP A 91 4.22 -13.86 25.17
N ALA A 92 4.25 -12.89 24.26
CA ALA A 92 4.96 -13.02 22.99
C ALA A 92 6.48 -13.07 23.27
N GLY A 93 7.01 -14.28 23.44
CA GLY A 93 8.42 -14.52 23.77
C GLY A 93 8.65 -15.37 25.02
N SER A 94 7.58 -15.84 25.70
CA SER A 94 7.75 -16.85 26.75
C SER A 94 8.32 -18.13 26.13
N ARG A 95 9.42 -18.63 26.70
CA ARG A 95 10.15 -19.81 26.20
C ARG A 95 9.57 -21.10 26.79
N LEU A 96 8.26 -21.29 26.70
CA LEU A 96 7.62 -22.54 27.15
C LEU A 96 8.19 -23.75 26.39
N THR A 97 8.45 -23.57 25.09
CA THR A 97 9.18 -24.55 24.28
C THR A 97 10.68 -24.30 24.41
N MET A 98 11.40 -25.28 24.93
CA MET A 98 12.86 -25.32 24.89
C MET A 98 13.32 -25.64 23.46
N VAL A 99 14.32 -24.92 22.98
CA VAL A 99 15.00 -25.28 21.72
C VAL A 99 15.89 -26.48 22.02
N SER A 100 15.72 -27.59 21.29
CA SER A 100 16.63 -28.74 21.42
C SER A 100 18.05 -28.32 21.06
N THR A 101 19.02 -28.71 21.87
CA THR A 101 20.46 -28.53 21.63
C THR A 101 21.10 -29.76 20.98
N GLU A 102 20.31 -30.78 20.66
CA GLU A 102 20.81 -32.01 20.02
C GLU A 102 21.12 -31.76 18.54
N GLU A 103 22.23 -32.32 18.06
CA GLU A 103 22.57 -32.28 16.65
C GLU A 103 21.83 -33.39 15.90
N VAL A 104 20.86 -33.01 15.06
CA VAL A 104 20.13 -33.95 14.21
C VAL A 104 20.78 -33.99 12.83
N LEU A 105 21.48 -35.09 12.53
CA LEU A 105 22.10 -35.31 11.23
C LEU A 105 21.04 -35.65 10.17
N LEU A 106 20.96 -34.82 9.12
CA LEU A 106 20.08 -35.02 7.98
C LEU A 106 20.90 -35.49 6.78
N GLU A 107 21.16 -36.79 6.70
CA GLU A 107 21.81 -37.36 5.52
C GLU A 107 20.82 -37.40 4.34
N ARG A 108 21.26 -36.86 3.20
CA ARG A 108 20.55 -36.96 1.93
C ARG A 108 21.35 -37.87 0.99
N PRO A 109 21.21 -39.20 1.09
CA PRO A 109 21.91 -40.10 0.18
C PRO A 109 21.45 -39.84 -1.25
N ARG A 110 22.40 -39.52 -2.13
CA ARG A 110 22.13 -39.39 -3.56
C ARG A 110 22.11 -40.79 -4.15
N ALA A 111 21.04 -41.13 -4.88
CA ALA A 111 20.97 -42.41 -5.59
C ALA A 111 22.16 -42.53 -6.57
N PRO A 112 22.80 -43.71 -6.67
CA PRO A 112 23.82 -43.95 -7.70
C PRO A 112 23.19 -43.80 -9.09
N VAL A 113 23.95 -43.16 -10.00
CA VAL A 113 23.60 -42.95 -11.41
C VAL A 113 23.65 -44.25 -12.21
#